data_AF-A0A016UXI2-F1
#
_entry.id   AF-A0A016UXI2-F1
#
_cell.length_a   1.000
_cell.length_b   1.000
_cell.length_c   1.000
_cell.angle_alpha   90.00
_cell.angle_beta   90.00
_cell.angle_gamma   90.00
#
_symmetry.space_group_name_H-M   'P 1'
#
loop_
_entity.id
_entity.type
_entity.pdbx_description
1 polymer ?
#
loop_
_entity_poly.entity_id
_entity_poly.type
_entity_poly.pdbx_seq_one_letter_code
_entity_poly.pdbx_strand_id
1 'polypeptide(L)'
;MEEEENNSRSLGWLEPLLDRIRRDPTTVVCPTIDSIDISDEFHDVSSVYSIVLLRNQLAPYCLSAENDADGLGKMVVLHPCNEQDDNQFWMLSKDGEIRRDEICVDYAGEHIMAFPCHGSKGNQEWRYNHQTGRVLHAISQKCMGMTRDGMRLSMERVKLQICSNGGNSRSTARRRRRSTALLYRNSAFAIVHTWT
;
A
#
# COMPACT_ATOMS: atom_id res chain seq x y z
N MET A 1 23.48 41.02 2.38
CA MET A 1 23.46 40.63 0.96
C MET A 1 24.41 39.46 0.84
N GLU A 2 23.90 38.26 1.13
CA GLU A 2 24.61 37.01 0.90
C GLU A 2 23.66 36.18 0.04
N GLU A 3 23.98 36.06 -1.24
CA GLU A 3 23.45 35.06 -2.16
C GLU A 3 24.28 35.20 -3.43
N GLU A 4 25.31 34.36 -3.61
CA GLU A 4 25.80 33.89 -4.91
C GLU A 4 27.01 32.97 -4.73
N GLU A 5 26.81 31.78 -4.16
CA GLU A 5 27.84 30.74 -4.23
C GLU A 5 27.28 29.32 -4.44
N ASN A 6 26.21 29.17 -5.24
CA ASN A 6 25.67 27.83 -5.48
C ASN A 6 25.09 27.58 -6.89
N ASN A 7 25.79 28.00 -7.95
CA ASN A 7 25.44 27.54 -9.30
C ASN A 7 26.66 27.22 -10.19
N SER A 8 27.70 26.58 -9.64
CA SER A 8 28.88 26.16 -10.43
C SER A 8 28.77 24.75 -11.01
N ARG A 9 27.65 24.04 -10.82
CA ARG A 9 27.52 22.62 -11.20
C ARG A 9 26.85 22.33 -12.54
N SER A 10 26.41 23.33 -13.29
CA SER A 10 25.51 23.11 -14.44
C SER A 10 25.77 24.01 -15.67
N LEU A 11 26.84 24.80 -15.70
CA LEU A 11 27.22 25.59 -16.88
C LEU A 11 28.21 24.81 -17.76
N GLY A 12 27.89 24.62 -19.04
CA GLY A 12 28.82 24.08 -20.04
C GLY A 12 28.63 22.61 -20.46
N TRP A 13 27.70 21.87 -19.85
CA TRP A 13 27.47 20.45 -20.17
C TRP A 13 26.51 20.24 -21.36
N LEU A 14 25.68 21.23 -21.67
CA LEU A 14 24.60 21.11 -22.65
C LEU A 14 25.10 21.39 -24.06
N GLU A 15 26.01 22.34 -24.21
CA GLU A 15 26.54 22.83 -25.49
C GLU A 15 27.23 21.73 -26.31
N PRO A 16 28.06 20.83 -25.73
CA PRO A 16 28.66 19.72 -26.46
C PRO A 16 27.63 18.69 -26.96
N LEU A 17 26.51 18.51 -26.25
CA LEU A 17 25.43 17.61 -26.64
C LEU A 17 24.59 18.22 -27.78
N LEU A 18 24.30 19.52 -27.70
CA LEU A 18 23.57 20.25 -28.73
C LEU A 18 24.35 20.36 -30.06
N ASP A 19 25.67 20.42 -30.03
CA ASP A 19 26.48 20.49 -31.24
C ASP A 19 26.37 19.21 -32.11
N ARG A 20 26.17 18.05 -31.49
CA ARG A 20 25.93 16.78 -32.22
C ARG A 20 24.55 16.76 -32.90
N ILE A 21 23.51 17.21 -32.20
CA ILE A 21 22.14 17.34 -32.76
C ILE A 21 22.11 18.40 -33.86
N ARG A 22 22.88 19.48 -33.70
CA ARG A 22 23.01 20.54 -34.71
C ARG A 22 23.65 20.04 -36.01
N ARG A 23 24.64 19.15 -35.92
CA ARG A 23 25.33 18.57 -37.09
C ARG A 23 24.48 17.51 -37.80
N ASP A 24 23.67 16.75 -37.05
CA ASP A 24 22.71 15.81 -37.59
C ASP A 24 21.44 15.77 -36.73
N PRO A 25 20.31 16.32 -37.21
CA PRO A 25 19.07 16.40 -36.44
C PRO A 25 18.38 15.05 -36.24
N THR A 26 18.87 13.96 -36.86
CA THR A 26 18.38 12.59 -36.62
C THR A 26 19.15 11.86 -35.51
N THR A 27 20.24 12.45 -35.01
CA THR A 27 21.06 11.89 -33.94
C THR A 27 20.45 12.16 -32.56
N VAL A 28 20.30 11.10 -31.75
CA VAL A 28 19.93 11.20 -30.33
C VAL A 28 21.21 11.12 -29.48
N VAL A 29 21.43 12.12 -28.62
CA VAL A 29 22.60 12.14 -27.73
C VAL A 29 22.14 11.79 -26.32
N CYS A 30 22.53 10.60 -25.85
CA CYS A 30 22.37 10.20 -24.46
C CYS A 30 23.73 10.38 -23.76
N PRO A 31 23.84 11.21 -22.71
CA PRO A 31 25.05 11.24 -21.90
C PRO A 31 25.22 9.90 -21.19
N THR A 32 26.44 9.36 -21.16
CA THR A 32 26.75 8.19 -20.35
C THR A 32 26.70 8.59 -18.88
N ILE A 33 25.81 7.96 -18.11
CA ILE A 33 25.70 8.19 -16.67
C ILE A 33 26.67 7.23 -16.00
N ASP A 34 27.90 7.68 -15.76
CA ASP A 34 28.98 6.84 -15.23
C ASP A 34 28.97 6.74 -13.70
N SER A 35 28.27 7.66 -13.02
CA SER A 35 28.10 7.63 -11.57
C SER A 35 26.88 8.46 -11.15
N ILE A 36 25.99 7.84 -10.38
CA ILE A 36 24.98 8.55 -9.59
C ILE A 36 25.57 8.66 -8.19
N ASP A 37 25.79 9.87 -7.67
CA ASP A 37 26.20 10.08 -6.29
C ASP A 37 25.01 9.75 -5.37
N ILE A 38 25.01 8.53 -4.85
CA ILE A 38 23.98 8.01 -3.93
C ILE A 38 24.43 8.30 -2.49
N SER A 39 24.63 9.57 -2.16
CA SER A 39 24.91 9.99 -0.77
C SER A 39 23.65 10.30 0.04
N ASP A 40 22.47 10.25 -0.58
CA ASP A 40 21.18 10.21 0.12
C ASP A 40 20.70 8.75 0.16
N GLU A 41 21.19 8.00 1.14
CA GLU A 41 20.56 6.85 1.81
C GLU A 41 19.56 5.98 0.99
N PHE A 42 19.91 5.58 -0.22
CA PHE A 42 19.12 4.62 -1.00
C PHE A 42 19.46 3.20 -0.55
N HIS A 43 18.89 2.80 0.59
CA HIS A 43 18.65 1.38 0.83
C HIS A 43 17.82 0.86 -0.33
N ASP A 44 18.20 -0.28 -0.91
CA ASP A 44 17.41 -0.98 -1.91
C ASP A 44 15.93 -1.04 -1.47
N VAL A 45 15.12 -0.15 -2.04
CA VAL A 45 13.71 0.03 -1.66
C VAL A 45 12.91 -1.24 -1.96
N SER A 46 13.40 -2.07 -2.88
CA SER A 46 12.88 -3.41 -3.15
C SER A 46 13.12 -4.41 -2.01
N SER A 47 14.21 -4.26 -1.26
CA SER A 47 14.53 -5.13 -0.11
C SER A 47 13.81 -4.74 1.19
N VAL A 48 13.24 -3.54 1.27
CA VAL A 48 12.50 -3.03 2.45
C VAL A 48 10.99 -3.17 2.31
N TYR A 49 10.49 -3.08 1.07
CA TYR A 49 9.07 -3.12 0.76
C TYR A 49 8.74 -4.25 -0.21
N SER A 50 7.57 -4.87 -0.04
CA SER A 50 6.98 -5.77 -1.03
C SER A 50 5.87 -5.04 -1.77
N ILE A 51 5.87 -5.09 -3.10
CA ILE A 51 4.71 -4.64 -3.89
C ILE A 51 3.58 -5.66 -3.69
N VAL A 52 2.41 -5.18 -3.29
CA VAL A 52 1.24 -5.99 -2.95
C VAL A 52 -0.04 -5.44 -3.59
N LEU A 53 -0.92 -6.36 -3.96
CA LEU A 53 -2.33 -6.10 -4.27
C LEU A 53 -3.18 -6.65 -3.12
N LEU A 54 -3.87 -5.80 -2.38
CA LEU A 54 -4.71 -6.19 -1.23
C LEU A 54 -6.16 -6.43 -1.68
N ARG A 55 -6.50 -7.68 -1.94
CA ARG A 55 -7.84 -8.10 -2.41
C ARG A 55 -8.68 -8.68 -1.29
N ASN A 56 -9.95 -8.27 -1.21
CA ASN A 56 -10.89 -8.89 -0.29
C ASN A 56 -11.12 -10.38 -0.64
N GLN A 57 -11.11 -11.27 0.35
CA GLN A 57 -11.24 -12.71 0.09
C GLN A 57 -12.65 -13.17 -0.31
N LEU A 58 -13.68 -12.35 -0.07
CA LEU A 58 -15.08 -12.68 -0.39
C LEU A 58 -15.66 -11.89 -1.54
N ALA A 59 -14.98 -10.83 -1.98
CA ALA A 59 -15.49 -9.94 -3.00
C ALA A 59 -14.37 -9.53 -3.96
N PRO A 60 -14.68 -9.23 -5.24
CA PRO A 60 -13.69 -8.88 -6.24
C PRO A 60 -13.24 -7.40 -6.11
N TYR A 61 -13.04 -6.93 -4.89
CA TYR A 61 -12.62 -5.56 -4.60
C TYR A 61 -11.21 -5.52 -4.00
N CYS A 62 -10.44 -4.56 -4.45
CA CYS A 62 -9.06 -4.32 -4.07
C CYS A 62 -8.95 -2.94 -3.40
N LEU A 63 -7.97 -2.81 -2.51
CA LEU A 63 -7.63 -1.52 -1.91
C LEU A 63 -7.04 -0.60 -2.98
N SER A 64 -7.60 0.60 -3.16
CA SER A 64 -7.18 1.56 -4.18
C SER A 64 -6.92 2.94 -3.57
N ALA A 65 -5.92 3.64 -4.10
CA ALA A 65 -5.67 5.04 -3.83
C ALA A 65 -6.40 5.90 -4.87
N GLU A 66 -7.55 6.46 -4.50
CA GLU A 66 -8.31 7.35 -5.37
C GLU A 66 -8.17 8.80 -4.89
N ASN A 67 -8.37 9.77 -5.78
CA ASN A 67 -8.50 11.16 -5.35
C ASN A 67 -9.79 11.30 -4.52
N ASP A 68 -9.78 12.19 -3.54
CA ASP A 68 -11.01 12.59 -2.87
C ASP A 68 -11.97 13.28 -3.87
N ALA A 69 -13.23 13.44 -3.47
CA ALA A 69 -14.25 14.02 -4.34
C ALA A 69 -13.93 15.45 -4.80
N ASP A 70 -13.10 16.16 -4.04
CA ASP A 70 -12.70 17.54 -4.30
C ASP A 70 -11.33 17.67 -5.01
N GLY A 71 -10.63 16.55 -5.23
CA GLY A 71 -9.27 16.49 -5.79
C GLY A 71 -8.19 17.10 -4.88
N LEU A 72 -8.50 17.35 -3.60
CA LEU A 72 -7.64 17.98 -2.60
C LEU A 72 -6.72 16.98 -1.88
N GLY A 73 -7.01 15.70 -1.98
CA GLY A 73 -6.26 14.64 -1.31
C GLY A 73 -6.47 13.27 -1.93
N LYS A 74 -5.78 12.26 -1.38
CA LYS A 74 -6.00 10.85 -1.74
C LYS A 74 -6.79 10.16 -0.63
N MET A 75 -7.78 9.36 -1.02
CA MET A 75 -8.52 8.47 -0.15
C MET A 75 -8.09 7.02 -0.38
N VAL A 76 -8.25 6.21 0.66
CA VAL A 76 -8.11 4.76 0.56
C VAL A 76 -9.51 4.18 0.43
N VAL A 77 -9.80 3.55 -0.70
CA VAL A 77 -11.15 3.06 -1.05
C VAL A 77 -11.12 1.62 -1.54
N LEU A 78 -12.30 1.06 -1.77
CA LEU A 78 -12.48 -0.25 -2.40
C LEU A 78 -12.92 -0.06 -3.85
N HIS A 79 -12.11 -0.55 -4.78
CA HIS A 79 -12.41 -0.52 -6.21
C HIS A 79 -12.41 -1.96 -6.77
N PRO A 80 -13.22 -2.28 -7.79
CA PRO A 80 -13.11 -3.56 -8.48
C PRO A 80 -11.66 -3.86 -8.87
N CYS A 81 -11.19 -5.07 -8.55
CA CYS A 81 -9.81 -5.45 -8.79
C CYS A 81 -9.49 -5.39 -10.29
N ASN A 82 -8.41 -4.69 -10.63
CA ASN A 82 -7.90 -4.53 -11.98
C ASN A 82 -6.37 -4.49 -11.93
N GLU A 83 -5.72 -5.53 -12.47
CA GLU A 83 -4.25 -5.63 -12.48
C GLU A 83 -3.57 -4.59 -13.40
N GLN A 84 -4.34 -3.88 -14.23
CA GLN A 84 -3.85 -2.75 -15.02
C GLN A 84 -4.03 -1.41 -14.32
N ASP A 85 -4.68 -1.39 -13.15
CA ASP A 85 -4.91 -0.17 -12.37
C ASP A 85 -3.79 0.02 -11.35
N ASP A 86 -2.86 0.92 -11.69
CA ASP A 86 -1.70 1.27 -10.86
C ASP A 86 -2.07 1.79 -9.46
N ASN A 87 -3.28 2.36 -9.30
CA ASN A 87 -3.75 2.85 -8.00
C ASN A 87 -4.04 1.72 -7.00
N GLN A 88 -4.10 0.46 -7.45
CA GLN A 88 -4.38 -0.70 -6.61
C GLN A 88 -3.13 -1.38 -6.06
N PHE A 89 -1.94 -0.98 -6.53
CA PHE A 89 -0.68 -1.50 -6.06
C PHE A 89 -0.14 -0.66 -4.90
N TRP A 90 0.29 -1.34 -3.84
CA TRP A 90 0.83 -0.75 -2.63
C TRP A 90 2.19 -1.36 -2.29
N MET A 91 3.02 -0.62 -1.57
CA MET A 91 4.26 -1.10 -0.97
C MET A 91 4.00 -1.45 0.50
N LEU A 92 4.15 -2.72 0.87
CA LEU A 92 4.10 -3.18 2.26
C LEU A 92 5.50 -3.22 2.85
N SER A 93 5.78 -2.39 3.85
CA SER A 93 7.08 -2.31 4.50
C SER A 93 7.28 -3.40 5.55
N LYS A 94 8.54 -3.78 5.81
CA LYS A 94 8.89 -4.65 6.96
C LYS A 94 8.48 -4.05 8.31
N ASP A 95 8.43 -2.73 8.41
CA ASP A 95 8.00 -1.99 9.60
C ASP A 95 6.49 -1.82 9.72
N GLY A 96 5.72 -2.32 8.75
CA GLY A 96 4.27 -2.37 8.79
C GLY A 96 3.57 -1.17 8.14
N GLU A 97 4.24 -0.40 7.31
CA GLU A 97 3.57 0.65 6.53
C GLU A 97 2.94 0.04 5.26
N ILE A 98 1.72 0.46 4.93
CA ILE A 98 1.12 0.23 3.61
C ILE A 98 1.22 1.57 2.88
N ARG A 99 2.16 1.68 1.96
CA ARG A 99 2.65 2.94 1.38
C ARG A 99 2.42 2.99 -0.13
N ARG A 100 2.23 4.18 -0.68
CA ARG A 100 2.32 4.48 -2.12
C ARG A 100 2.93 5.87 -2.26
N ASP A 101 4.06 5.99 -2.95
CA ASP A 101 4.83 7.25 -2.98
C ASP A 101 5.03 7.78 -1.54
N GLU A 102 4.71 9.04 -1.25
CA GLU A 102 4.81 9.64 0.08
C GLU A 102 3.55 9.51 0.96
N ILE A 103 2.55 8.72 0.54
CA ILE A 103 1.33 8.50 1.32
C ILE A 103 1.28 7.10 1.93
N CYS A 104 0.79 7.04 3.16
CA CYS A 104 0.61 5.83 3.93
C CYS A 104 -0.87 5.64 4.28
N VAL A 105 -1.32 4.39 4.35
CA VAL A 105 -2.64 4.05 4.87
C VAL A 105 -2.65 4.34 6.36
N ASP A 106 -3.60 5.15 6.81
CA ASP A 106 -3.69 5.68 8.16
C ASP A 106 -5.06 5.38 8.78
N TYR A 107 -5.09 5.04 10.07
CA TYR A 107 -6.33 4.91 10.82
C TYR A 107 -6.27 5.61 12.20
N ALA A 108 -6.84 6.81 12.24
CA ALA A 108 -6.97 7.64 13.44
C ALA A 108 -8.17 7.27 14.35
N GLY A 109 -8.97 6.25 14.01
CA GLY A 109 -10.02 5.72 14.88
C GLY A 109 -11.44 5.73 14.32
N GLU A 110 -11.68 6.46 13.23
CA GLU A 110 -13.01 6.55 12.60
C GLU A 110 -13.01 5.90 11.21
N HIS A 111 -12.25 6.46 10.28
CA HIS A 111 -12.15 6.01 8.89
C HIS A 111 -10.70 5.76 8.51
N ILE A 112 -10.48 4.92 7.48
CA ILE A 112 -9.17 4.68 6.89
C ILE A 112 -8.93 5.76 5.83
N MET A 113 -7.75 6.36 5.84
CA MET A 113 -7.40 7.49 4.97
C MET A 113 -5.98 7.35 4.43
N ALA A 114 -5.63 8.15 3.43
CA ALA A 114 -4.24 8.30 3.03
C ALA A 114 -3.69 9.55 3.73
N PHE A 115 -2.53 9.42 4.37
CA PHE A 115 -1.87 10.52 5.07
C PHE A 115 -0.37 10.49 4.77
N PRO A 116 0.35 11.62 4.79
CA PRO A 116 1.79 11.62 4.61
C PRO A 116 2.48 10.62 5.54
N CYS A 117 3.36 9.80 4.97
CA CYS A 117 4.16 8.85 5.72
C CYS A 117 5.11 9.60 6.66
N HIS A 118 5.22 9.14 7.89
CA HIS A 118 6.10 9.80 8.88
C HIS A 118 7.02 8.84 9.64
N GLY A 119 7.00 7.53 9.37
CA GLY A 119 7.92 6.54 9.96
C GLY A 119 7.79 6.30 11.47
N SER A 120 7.10 7.18 12.20
CA SER A 120 6.86 7.10 13.64
C SER A 120 5.90 5.97 14.06
N LYS A 121 5.48 5.13 13.12
CA LYS A 121 4.54 4.00 13.31
C LYS A 121 3.17 4.47 13.84
N GLY A 122 2.54 3.68 14.68
CA GLY A 122 1.32 4.05 15.38
C GLY A 122 0.05 3.91 14.56
N ASN A 123 -0.59 5.02 14.18
CA ASN A 123 -1.79 5.03 13.32
C ASN A 123 -1.51 4.64 11.86
N GLN A 124 -0.23 4.53 11.49
CA GLN A 124 0.24 4.07 10.18
C GLN A 124 0.88 2.66 10.22
N GLU A 125 0.80 1.96 11.37
CA GLU A 125 1.37 0.62 11.53
C GLU A 125 0.30 -0.49 11.33
N TRP A 126 0.57 -1.37 10.39
CA TRP A 126 -0.25 -2.49 9.96
C TRP A 126 0.53 -3.80 10.02
N ARG A 127 -0.18 -4.88 10.36
CA ARG A 127 0.38 -6.23 10.43
C ARG A 127 -0.42 -7.15 9.55
N TYR A 128 0.28 -7.81 8.63
CA TYR A 128 -0.32 -8.81 7.78
C TYR A 128 -0.15 -10.21 8.36
N ASN A 129 -1.24 -10.95 8.49
CA ASN A 129 -1.20 -12.36 8.87
C ASN A 129 -1.38 -13.24 7.62
N HIS A 130 -0.28 -13.84 7.14
CA HIS A 130 -0.27 -14.69 5.95
C HIS A 130 -1.15 -15.95 6.05
N GLN A 131 -1.41 -16.46 7.26
CA GLN A 131 -2.23 -17.67 7.45
C GLN A 131 -3.73 -17.37 7.30
N THR A 132 -4.15 -16.19 7.78
CA THR A 132 -5.56 -15.79 7.79
C THR A 132 -5.90 -14.78 6.69
N GLY A 133 -4.90 -14.20 6.05
CA GLY A 133 -4.99 -13.04 5.18
C GLY A 133 -5.72 -11.88 5.87
N ARG A 134 -5.30 -11.53 7.08
CA ARG A 134 -5.87 -10.37 7.81
C ARG A 134 -4.86 -9.24 7.87
N VAL A 135 -5.34 -8.04 7.64
CA VAL A 135 -4.59 -6.79 7.81
C VAL A 135 -5.04 -6.18 9.14
N LEU A 136 -4.15 -6.18 10.13
CA LEU A 136 -4.41 -5.72 11.50
C LEU A 136 -3.79 -4.34 11.70
N HIS A 137 -4.55 -3.37 12.16
CA HIS A 137 -4.01 -2.10 12.64
C HIS A 137 -3.39 -2.28 14.02
N ALA A 138 -2.11 -1.97 14.15
CA ALA A 138 -1.29 -2.38 15.29
C ALA A 138 -1.75 -1.75 16.61
N ILE A 139 -2.09 -0.46 16.64
CA ILE A 139 -2.53 0.19 17.89
C ILE A 139 -3.97 -0.20 18.25
N SER A 140 -4.90 -0.11 17.30
CA SER A 140 -6.33 -0.28 17.62
C SER A 140 -6.74 -1.74 17.82
N GLN A 141 -5.88 -2.69 17.43
CA GLN A 141 -6.15 -4.13 17.44
C GLN A 141 -7.44 -4.48 16.68
N LYS A 142 -7.69 -3.74 15.59
CA LYS A 142 -8.81 -3.96 14.66
C LYS A 142 -8.29 -4.41 13.31
N CYS A 143 -9.01 -5.33 12.67
CA CYS A 143 -8.74 -5.75 11.30
C CYS A 143 -9.43 -4.82 10.31
N MET A 144 -8.69 -4.47 9.25
CA MET A 144 -9.25 -3.88 8.05
C MET A 144 -10.18 -4.89 7.38
N GLY A 145 -11.38 -4.44 7.04
CA GLY A 145 -12.43 -5.23 6.42
C GLY A 145 -13.28 -4.41 5.49
N MET A 146 -14.32 -5.05 4.97
CA MET A 146 -15.33 -4.44 4.12
C MET A 146 -16.70 -4.47 4.81
N THR A 147 -17.45 -3.39 4.66
CA THR A 147 -18.85 -3.34 5.10
C THR A 147 -19.69 -4.42 4.41
N ARG A 148 -20.80 -4.84 5.03
CA ARG A 148 -21.63 -5.94 4.50
C ARG A 148 -22.25 -5.66 3.14
N ASP A 149 -22.49 -4.40 2.85
CA ASP A 149 -22.98 -3.91 1.56
C ASP A 149 -21.89 -3.85 0.48
N GLY A 150 -20.62 -4.08 0.86
CA GLY A 150 -19.49 -4.02 -0.06
C GLY A 150 -19.04 -2.61 -0.42
N MET A 151 -19.63 -1.56 0.17
CA MET A 151 -19.46 -0.18 -0.30
C MET A 151 -18.27 0.54 0.33
N ARG A 152 -17.78 0.12 1.51
CA ARG A 152 -16.77 0.88 2.27
C ARG A 152 -15.80 -0.02 3.03
N LEU A 153 -14.62 0.52 3.31
CA LEU A 153 -13.71 -0.04 4.30
C LEU A 153 -14.32 0.08 5.71
N SER A 154 -14.00 -0.90 6.55
CA SER A 154 -14.44 -0.95 7.94
C SER A 154 -13.33 -1.49 8.82
N MET A 155 -13.35 -1.09 10.10
CA MET A 155 -12.38 -1.54 11.09
C MET A 155 -13.11 -2.33 12.18
N GLU A 156 -12.89 -3.64 12.21
CA GLU A 156 -13.57 -4.55 13.13
C GLU A 156 -12.60 -5.11 14.18
N ARG A 157 -13.05 -5.25 15.44
CA ARG A 157 -12.23 -5.87 16.49
C ARG A 157 -11.84 -7.30 16.11
N VAL A 158 -10.60 -7.68 16.41
CA VAL A 158 -10.17 -9.07 16.33
C VAL A 158 -11.02 -9.90 17.29
N LYS A 159 -11.85 -10.79 16.75
CA LYS A 159 -12.51 -11.81 17.57
C LYS A 159 -11.62 -13.06 17.58
N LEU A 160 -10.95 -13.29 18.70
CA LEU A 160 -10.11 -14.45 18.98
C LEU A 160 -10.97 -15.70 19.23
N GLN A 161 -11.54 -16.33 18.20
CA GLN A 161 -11.95 -17.76 18.20
C GLN A 161 -12.05 -18.19 16.72
N ILE A 162 -11.46 -19.31 16.26
CA ILE A 162 -11.71 -20.69 16.71
C ILE A 162 -10.45 -21.55 16.47
N CYS A 163 -9.97 -22.21 17.53
CA CYS A 163 -9.35 -23.53 17.41
C CYS A 163 -10.10 -24.46 18.38
N SER A 164 -10.99 -25.29 17.85
CA SER A 164 -11.54 -26.44 18.59
C SER A 164 -11.23 -27.67 17.77
N ASN A 165 -10.07 -28.28 18.04
CA ASN A 165 -9.80 -29.63 17.59
C ASN A 165 -10.60 -30.61 18.47
N GLY A 166 -11.29 -31.52 17.78
CA GLY A 166 -11.92 -32.77 18.23
C GLY A 166 -12.15 -32.99 19.73
N GLY A 167 -13.39 -32.79 20.17
CA GLY A 167 -13.95 -33.40 21.38
C GLY A 167 -15.31 -34.00 21.04
N ASN A 168 -15.38 -35.33 21.06
CA ASN A 168 -16.52 -36.15 20.70
C ASN A 168 -17.69 -35.93 21.68
N SER A 169 -18.76 -35.23 21.25
CA SER A 169 -20.02 -35.24 21.99
C SER A 169 -21.20 -35.02 21.03
N ARG A 170 -21.99 -36.09 20.87
CA ARG A 170 -23.33 -36.06 20.29
C ARG A 170 -24.17 -34.99 20.98
N SER A 171 -24.61 -33.99 20.23
CA SER A 171 -25.74 -33.15 20.63
C SER A 171 -26.51 -32.69 19.41
N THR A 172 -27.81 -32.88 19.51
CA THR A 172 -28.87 -32.67 18.53
C THR A 172 -28.82 -31.30 17.84
N ALA A 173 -29.11 -31.31 16.55
CA ALA A 173 -29.11 -30.13 15.71
C ALA A 173 -30.16 -29.11 16.18
N ARG A 174 -29.71 -27.91 16.58
CA ARG A 174 -30.49 -26.68 16.44
C ARG A 174 -29.78 -25.75 15.49
N ARG A 175 -30.29 -25.72 14.27
CA ARG A 175 -29.78 -25.00 13.10
C ARG A 175 -29.98 -23.49 13.26
N ARG A 176 -29.01 -22.81 13.87
CA ARG A 176 -28.73 -21.37 13.70
C ARG A 176 -27.22 -21.15 13.64
N ARG A 177 -26.60 -21.50 12.50
CA ARG A 177 -25.19 -21.22 12.20
C ARG A 177 -25.06 -20.60 10.81
N ARG A 178 -25.42 -19.32 10.68
CA ARG A 178 -25.06 -18.47 9.52
C ARG A 178 -24.97 -17.03 10.01
N SER A 179 -23.78 -16.59 10.42
CA SER A 179 -23.45 -15.14 10.52
C SER A 179 -21.99 -14.89 10.89
N THR A 180 -21.41 -15.64 11.82
CA THR A 180 -20.07 -15.32 12.33
C THR A 180 -18.96 -15.60 11.31
N ALA A 181 -18.96 -16.77 10.66
CA ALA A 181 -17.94 -17.13 9.66
C ALA A 181 -17.86 -16.15 8.47
N LEU A 182 -18.98 -15.56 8.06
CA LEU A 182 -19.03 -14.60 6.96
C LEU A 182 -18.41 -13.26 7.35
N LEU A 183 -18.70 -12.77 8.57
CA LEU A 183 -18.09 -11.55 9.12
C LEU A 183 -16.56 -11.66 9.17
N TYR A 184 -16.04 -12.79 9.64
CA TYR A 184 -14.60 -13.02 9.74
C TYR A 184 -13.85 -12.98 8.41
N ARG A 185 -14.55 -13.31 7.32
CA ARG A 185 -13.98 -13.34 5.98
C ARG A 185 -14.11 -11.98 5.27
N ASN A 186 -15.09 -11.15 5.65
CA ASN A 186 -15.15 -9.76 5.18
C ASN A 186 -13.99 -8.91 5.72
N SER A 187 -13.41 -9.28 6.85
CA SER A 187 -12.20 -8.66 7.43
C SER A 187 -10.88 -9.23 6.89
N ALA A 188 -10.94 -10.04 5.83
CA ALA A 188 -9.77 -10.72 5.30
C ALA A 188 -9.41 -10.19 3.91
N PHE A 189 -8.18 -9.68 3.79
CA PHE A 189 -7.55 -9.27 2.55
C PHE A 189 -6.38 -10.21 2.23
N ALA A 190 -6.35 -10.80 1.06
CA ALA A 190 -5.22 -11.59 0.59
C ALA A 190 -4.26 -10.70 -0.21
N ILE A 191 -2.96 -10.93 -0.05
CA ILE A 191 -1.94 -10.45 -0.99
C ILE A 191 -1.97 -11.40 -2.17
N VAL A 192 -2.32 -10.90 -3.37
CA VAL A 192 -2.58 -11.78 -4.54
C VAL A 192 -1.45 -11.76 -5.56
N HIS A 193 -0.59 -10.73 -5.55
CA HIS A 193 0.55 -10.63 -6.45
C HIS A 193 1.77 -10.11 -5.68
N THR A 194 2.86 -10.88 -5.77
CA THR A 194 4.22 -10.45 -5.43
C THR A 194 5.06 -10.71 -6.68
N TRP A 195 5.54 -9.66 -7.34
CA TRP A 195 6.57 -9.85 -8.36
C TRP A 195 7.89 -10.13 -7.62
N THR A 196 8.43 -11.33 -7.79
CA THR A 196 9.82 -11.67 -7.43
C THR A 196 10.73 -11.49 -8.64
#